data_AF-A0A8B4G170-F1
#
_entry.id   AF-A0A8B4G170-F1
#
_cell.length_a   1.000
_cell.length_b   1.000
_cell.length_c   1.000
_cell.angle_alpha   90.00
_cell.angle_beta   90.00
_cell.angle_gamma   90.00
#
_symmetry.space_group_name_H-M   'P 1'
#
loop_
_entity.id
_entity.type
_entity.pdbx_description
1 polymer ?
#
loop_
_entity_poly.entity_id
_entity_poly.type
_entity_poly.pdbx_seq_one_letter_code
_entity_poly.pdbx_strand_id
1 'polypeptide(L)'
;MFTASMIFTVYWALWHLPLAFIQGYYHSQVVAEGALYTANFVFSMIVFVLLSNWLYLKSGRSILIAVLFHLSANLGNEIFATHPDSKIIQTGLLLIFIFWIIIKDKALFFSKP
;
A
#
# COMPACT_ATOMS: atom_id res chain seq x y z
N MET A 1 0.41 16.27 2.90
CA MET A 1 0.80 14.92 2.43
C MET A 1 -0.42 14.05 2.07
N PHE A 2 -1.48 14.03 2.89
CA PHE A 2 -2.61 13.10 2.72
C PHE A 2 -3.25 13.14 1.32
N THR A 3 -3.63 14.33 0.84
CA THR A 3 -4.23 14.50 -0.50
C THR A 3 -3.33 13.99 -1.62
N ALA A 4 -2.03 14.29 -1.55
CA ALA A 4 -1.05 13.80 -2.53
C ALA A 4 -0.97 12.26 -2.51
N SER A 5 -0.96 11.65 -1.32
CA SER A 5 -1.00 10.19 -1.18
C SER A 5 -2.28 9.58 -1.76
N MET A 6 -3.45 10.20 -1.58
CA MET A 6 -4.71 9.69 -2.15
C MET A 6 -4.71 9.76 -3.68
N ILE A 7 -4.31 10.91 -4.25
CA ILE A 7 -4.20 11.07 -5.70
C ILE A 7 -3.20 10.06 -6.28
N PHE A 8 -2.05 9.90 -5.63
CA PHE A 8 -1.05 8.93 -6.06
C PHE A 8 -1.57 7.50 -5.98
N THR A 9 -2.34 7.15 -4.94
CA THR A 9 -2.93 5.81 -4.82
C THR A 9 -3.89 5.52 -5.98
N VAL A 10 -4.72 6.48 -6.39
CA VAL A 10 -5.62 6.32 -7.55
C VAL A 10 -4.81 6.06 -8.81
N TYR A 11 -3.80 6.89 -9.08
CA TYR A 11 -2.92 6.70 -10.24
C TYR A 11 -2.25 5.32 -10.21
N TRP A 12 -1.72 4.93 -9.05
CA TRP A 12 -1.01 3.67 -8.90
C TRP A 12 -1.95 2.46 -9.01
N ALA A 13 -3.17 2.54 -8.49
CA ALA A 13 -4.17 1.47 -8.65
C ALA A 13 -4.57 1.29 -10.12
N LEU A 14 -4.80 2.40 -10.84
CA LEU A 14 -5.07 2.36 -12.28
C LEU A 14 -3.89 1.81 -13.08
N TRP A 15 -2.66 2.08 -12.67
CA TRP A 15 -1.47 1.53 -13.29
C TRP A 15 -1.40 -0.01 -13.20
N HIS A 16 -1.94 -0.62 -12.13
CA HIS A 16 -2.02 -2.08 -11.99
C HIS A 16 -3.19 -2.71 -12.75
N LEU A 17 -4.20 -1.93 -13.13
CA LEU A 17 -5.43 -2.44 -13.75
C LEU A 17 -5.18 -3.35 -14.98
N PRO A 18 -4.27 -3.03 -15.92
CA PRO A 18 -3.98 -3.92 -17.05
C PRO A 18 -3.53 -5.32 -16.64
N LEU A 19 -2.84 -5.45 -15.51
CA LEU A 19 -2.29 -6.72 -15.01
C LEU A 19 -3.40 -7.70 -14.60
N ALA A 20 -4.59 -7.20 -14.28
CA ALA A 20 -5.76 -8.03 -13.97
C ALA A 20 -6.25 -8.84 -15.17
N PHE A 21 -5.92 -8.38 -16.39
CA PHE A 21 -6.36 -9.02 -17.65
C PHE A 21 -5.30 -9.94 -18.26
N ILE A 22 -4.12 -10.07 -17.63
CA ILE A 22 -3.04 -10.94 -18.12
C ILE A 22 -3.11 -12.27 -17.36
N GLN A 23 -3.43 -13.36 -18.07
CA GLN A 23 -3.55 -14.68 -17.48
C GLN A 23 -2.25 -15.11 -16.76
N GLY A 24 -2.39 -15.61 -15.54
CA GLY A 24 -1.27 -16.09 -14.73
C GLY A 24 -0.59 -15.01 -13.89
N TYR A 25 -0.93 -13.73 -14.08
CA TYR A 25 -0.41 -12.66 -13.23
C TYR A 25 -1.13 -12.62 -11.88
N TYR A 26 -0.43 -12.19 -10.84
CA TYR A 26 -0.98 -12.05 -9.48
C TYR A 26 -2.34 -11.34 -9.45
N HIS A 27 -2.47 -10.23 -10.18
CA HIS A 27 -3.72 -9.45 -10.24
C HIS A 27 -4.88 -10.22 -10.87
N SER A 28 -4.61 -11.01 -11.91
CA SER A 28 -5.63 -11.88 -12.52
C SER A 28 -6.11 -12.96 -11.53
N GLN A 29 -5.21 -13.48 -10.69
CA GLN A 29 -5.56 -14.45 -9.65
C GLN A 29 -6.38 -13.78 -8.53
N VAL A 30 -5.97 -12.60 -8.05
CA VAL A 30 -6.73 -11.85 -7.04
C VAL A 30 -8.15 -11.53 -7.50
N VAL A 31 -8.34 -11.18 -8.78
CA VAL A 31 -9.68 -10.97 -9.36
C VAL A 31 -10.47 -12.28 -9.39
N ALA A 32 -9.84 -13.39 -9.78
CA ALA A 32 -10.47 -14.70 -9.80
C ALA A 32 -10.83 -15.24 -8.40
N GLU A 33 -10.03 -14.91 -7.38
CA GLU A 33 -10.29 -15.26 -5.97
C GLU A 33 -11.52 -14.53 -5.41
N GLY A 34 -11.83 -13.33 -5.93
CA GLY A 34 -13.11 -12.66 -5.71
C GLY A 34 -13.02 -11.18 -5.34
N ALA A 35 -14.21 -10.58 -5.21
CA ALA A 35 -14.36 -9.14 -5.01
C ALA A 35 -13.75 -8.63 -3.70
N LEU A 36 -13.80 -9.43 -2.62
CA LEU A 36 -13.22 -9.07 -1.33
C LEU A 36 -11.70 -8.90 -1.42
N TYR A 37 -11.01 -9.86 -2.05
CA TYR A 37 -9.55 -9.83 -2.19
C TYR A 37 -9.10 -8.73 -3.15
N THR A 38 -9.87 -8.50 -4.21
CA THR A 38 -9.67 -7.38 -5.13
C THR A 38 -9.80 -6.04 -4.41
N ALA A 39 -10.86 -5.86 -3.61
CA ALA A 39 -11.05 -4.65 -2.80
C ALA A 39 -9.93 -4.49 -1.76
N ASN A 40 -9.54 -5.57 -1.09
CA ASN A 40 -8.43 -5.56 -0.14
C ASN A 40 -7.11 -5.14 -0.80
N PHE A 41 -6.82 -5.62 -2.02
CA PHE A 41 -5.62 -5.20 -2.75
C PHE A 41 -5.59 -3.68 -2.93
N VAL A 42 -6.66 -3.09 -3.49
CA VAL A 42 -6.75 -1.63 -3.69
C VAL A 42 -6.68 -0.87 -2.35
N PHE A 43 -7.36 -1.36 -1.32
CA PHE A 43 -7.35 -0.73 -0.01
C PHE A 43 -5.97 -0.80 0.66
N SER A 44 -5.26 -1.92 0.51
CA SER A 44 -3.89 -2.09 1.02
C SER A 44 -2.92 -1.10 0.37
N MET A 45 -3.15 -0.71 -0.89
CA MET A 45 -2.34 0.32 -1.56
C MET A 45 -2.46 1.68 -0.87
N ILE A 46 -3.65 2.05 -0.40
CA ILE A 46 -3.87 3.31 0.36
C ILE A 46 -2.98 3.32 1.60
N VAL A 47 -3.04 2.23 2.38
CA VAL A 47 -2.25 2.07 3.61
C VAL A 47 -0.75 2.09 3.31
N PHE A 48 -0.33 1.34 2.29
CA PHE A 48 1.06 1.25 1.87
C PHE A 48 1.62 2.59 1.39
N VAL A 49 0.89 3.33 0.56
CA VAL A 49 1.30 4.64 0.07
C VAL A 49 1.43 5.65 1.21
N LEU A 50 0.49 5.65 2.16
CA LEU A 50 0.57 6.52 3.34
C LEU A 50 1.81 6.22 4.18
N LEU A 51 2.11 4.94 4.45
CA LEU A 51 3.30 4.53 5.18
C LEU A 51 4.60 4.88 4.44
N SER A 52 4.66 4.58 3.14
CA SER A 52 5.84 4.85 2.30
C SER A 52 6.14 6.35 2.22
N ASN A 53 5.13 7.18 1.96
CA ASN A 53 5.29 8.64 1.90
C ASN A 53 5.64 9.22 3.28
N TRP A 54 5.08 8.68 4.38
CA TRP A 54 5.45 9.11 5.72
C TRP A 54 6.93 8.80 5.99
N LEU A 55 7.38 7.57 5.69
CA LEU A 55 8.75 7.14 5.90
C LEU A 55 9.74 7.93 5.03
N TYR A 56 9.39 8.19 3.77
CA TYR A 56 10.15 9.06 2.87
C TYR A 56 10.34 10.46 3.48
N LEU A 57 9.28 11.09 3.96
CA LEU A 57 9.38 12.43 4.57
C LEU A 57 10.18 12.42 5.88
N LYS A 58 9.98 11.42 6.74
CA LYS A 58 10.68 11.30 8.02
C LYS A 58 12.16 10.97 7.86
N SER A 59 12.55 10.34 6.77
CA SER A 59 13.94 10.04 6.42
C SER A 59 14.65 11.16 5.66
N GLY A 60 14.11 12.39 5.70
CA GLY A 60 14.72 13.54 5.01
C GLY A 60 14.59 13.44 3.49
N ARG A 61 13.51 12.83 2.99
CA ARG A 61 13.25 12.60 1.56
C ARG A 61 14.22 11.59 0.92
N SER A 62 14.64 10.59 1.68
CA SER A 62 15.52 9.53 1.16
C SER A 62 14.74 8.56 0.26
N ILE A 63 15.08 8.55 -1.03
CA ILE A 63 14.53 7.61 -2.01
C ILE A 63 14.95 6.17 -1.67
N LEU A 64 16.18 5.97 -1.17
CA LEU A 64 16.68 4.66 -0.79
C LEU A 64 15.80 4.00 0.28
N ILE A 65 15.37 4.76 1.30
CA ILE A 65 14.49 4.23 2.34
C ILE A 65 13.13 3.83 1.77
N ALA A 66 12.56 4.62 0.86
CA ALA A 66 11.31 4.26 0.18
C ALA A 66 11.46 2.99 -0.67
N VAL A 67 12.58 2.85 -1.38
CA VAL A 67 12.91 1.64 -2.17
C VAL A 67 13.05 0.42 -1.27
N LEU A 68 13.79 0.53 -0.16
CA LEU A 68 13.98 -0.59 0.78
C LEU A 68 12.67 -1.00 1.45
N PHE A 69 11.82 -0.03 1.81
CA PHE A 69 10.49 -0.31 2.34
C PHE A 69 9.62 -1.05 1.31
N HIS A 70 9.61 -0.59 0.06
CA HIS A 70 8.89 -1.27 -1.02
C HIS A 70 9.41 -2.68 -1.29
N LEU A 71 10.74 -2.85 -1.33
CA LEU A 71 11.37 -4.16 -1.47
C LEU A 71 10.97 -5.10 -0.33
N SER A 72 10.96 -4.62 0.92
CA SER A 72 10.58 -5.45 2.07
C SER A 72 9.14 -5.96 1.99
N ALA A 73 8.21 -5.13 1.49
CA ALA A 73 6.82 -5.51 1.32
C ALA A 73 6.65 -6.58 0.23
N ASN A 74 7.34 -6.41 -0.91
CA ASN A 74 7.33 -7.41 -1.99
C ASN A 74 7.96 -8.72 -1.51
N LEU A 75 9.18 -8.64 -0.99
CA LEU A 75 9.94 -9.80 -0.56
C LEU A 75 9.20 -10.59 0.53
N GLY A 76 8.59 -9.90 1.50
CA GLY A 76 7.80 -10.54 2.55
C GLY A 76 6.60 -11.30 1.98
N ASN A 77 5.84 -10.70 1.06
CA ASN A 77 4.69 -11.38 0.46
C ASN A 77 5.07 -12.63 -0.34
N GLU A 78 6.21 -12.59 -1.04
CA GLU A 78 6.71 -13.70 -1.86
C GLU A 78 7.32 -14.81 -1.00
N ILE A 79 8.24 -14.51 -0.09
CA ILE A 79 8.91 -15.52 0.75
C ILE A 79 7.91 -16.29 1.60
N PHE A 80 6.92 -15.60 2.16
CA PHE A 80 5.92 -16.24 3.01
C PHE A 80 4.74 -16.82 2.23
N ALA A 81 4.72 -16.71 0.89
CA ALA A 81 3.65 -17.21 0.02
C ALA A 81 2.25 -16.93 0.62
N THR A 82 2.04 -15.67 0.99
CA THR A 82 0.94 -15.27 1.89
C THR A 82 -0.44 -15.57 1.32
N HIS A 83 -1.28 -16.23 2.13
CA HIS A 83 -2.68 -16.51 1.80
C HIS A 83 -3.51 -15.22 1.68
N PRO A 84 -4.52 -15.14 0.79
CA PRO A 84 -5.37 -13.95 0.63
C PRO A 84 -5.98 -13.44 1.94
N ASP A 85 -6.47 -14.34 2.80
CA ASP A 85 -7.00 -13.97 4.12
C ASP A 85 -5.94 -13.37 5.05
N SER A 86 -4.70 -13.88 5.01
CA SER A 86 -3.59 -13.32 5.77
C SER A 86 -3.25 -11.90 5.31
N LYS A 87 -3.42 -11.60 4.01
CA LYS A 87 -3.25 -10.22 3.47
C LYS A 87 -4.34 -9.26 3.96
N ILE A 88 -5.56 -9.74 4.21
CA ILE A 88 -6.61 -8.95 4.84
C ILE A 88 -6.21 -8.59 6.28
N ILE A 89 -5.75 -9.59 7.05
CA ILE A 89 -5.25 -9.38 8.42
C ILE A 89 -4.07 -8.39 8.43
N GLN A 90 -3.09 -8.59 7.54
CA GLN A 90 -1.96 -7.68 7.36
C GLN A 90 -2.42 -6.25 7.09
N THR A 91 -3.38 -6.08 6.19
CA THR A 91 -3.93 -4.76 5.85
C THR A 91 -4.61 -4.12 7.05
N GLY A 92 -5.37 -4.88 7.83
CA GLY A 92 -5.98 -4.41 9.08
C GLY A 92 -4.94 -3.96 10.12
N LEU A 93 -3.88 -4.74 10.33
CA LEU A 93 -2.80 -4.40 11.26
C LEU A 93 -2.07 -3.11 10.82
N LEU A 94 -1.74 -3.00 9.53
CA LEU A 94 -1.09 -1.82 8.99
C LEU A 94 -2.02 -0.60 8.98
N LEU A 95 -3.33 -0.79 8.83
CA LEU A 95 -4.32 0.27 8.94
C LEU A 95 -4.34 0.86 10.36
N ILE A 96 -4.35 0.01 11.40
CA ILE A 96 -4.26 0.44 12.80
C ILE A 96 -2.97 1.24 13.01
N PHE A 97 -1.85 0.74 12.47
CA PHE A 97 -0.56 1.41 12.60
C PHE A 97 -0.51 2.78 11.91
N ILE A 98 -0.99 2.89 10.67
CA ILE A 98 -1.01 4.19 9.98
C ILE A 98 -1.99 5.16 10.62
N PHE A 99 -3.13 4.68 11.17
CA PHE A 99 -4.06 5.53 11.90
C PHE A 99 -3.40 6.13 13.15
N TRP A 100 -2.66 5.32 13.91
CA TRP A 100 -1.86 5.80 15.03
C TRP A 100 -0.81 6.83 14.60
N ILE A 101 -0.09 6.59 13.49
CA ILE A 101 0.88 7.55 12.93
C ILE A 101 0.19 8.87 12.53
N ILE A 102 -0.95 8.81 11.85
CA ILE A 102 -1.70 10.01 11.43
C ILE A 102 -2.10 10.84 12.65
N ILE A 103 -2.50 10.21 13.76
CA ILE A 103 -2.82 10.91 15.00
C ILE A 103 -1.60 11.60 15.61
N LYS A 104 -0.42 10.97 15.54
CA LYS A 104 0.82 11.51 16.10
C LYS A 104 1.43 12.63 15.26
N ASP A 105 1.45 12.46 13.94
CA ASP A 105 2.08 13.36 12.98
C ASP A 105 1.04 14.16 12.15
N LYS A 106 -0.11 14.54 12.75
CA LYS A 106 -1.23 15.23 12.05
C LYS A 106 -0.80 16.39 11.17
N ALA A 107 0.11 17.23 11.66
CA ALA A 107 0.62 18.38 10.92
C ALA A 107 1.31 17.94 9.61
N LEU A 108 2.10 16.86 9.63
CA LEU A 108 2.74 16.35 8.41
C LEU A 108 1.71 15.91 7.36
N PHE A 109 0.60 15.30 7.81
CA PHE A 109 -0.45 14.80 6.92
C PHE A 109 -1.29 15.93 6.33
N PHE A 110 -1.71 16.89 7.16
CA PHE A 110 -2.79 17.83 6.86
C PHE A 110 -2.41 19.32 6.85
N SER A 111 -1.19 19.69 7.22
CA SER A 111 -0.75 21.09 7.07
C SER A 111 -0.79 21.50 5.61
N LYS A 112 -1.16 22.76 5.37
CA LYS A 112 -1.07 23.38 4.06
C LYS A 112 0.39 23.43 3.60
N PRO A 113 0.66 23.34 2.29
CA PRO A 113 2.01 23.50 1.74
C PRO A 113 2.68 24.78 2.19
#